data_AF-A0A286U2R3-F1
#
_entry.id   AF-A0A286U2R3-F1
#
_cell.length_a   1.000
_cell.length_b   1.000
_cell.length_c   1.000
_cell.angle_alpha   90.00
_cell.angle_beta   90.00
_cell.angle_gamma   90.00
#
_symmetry.space_group_name_H-M   'P 1'
#
loop_
_entity.id
_entity.type
_entity.pdbx_description
1 polymer ?
#
loop_
_entity_poly.entity_id
_entity_poly.type
_entity_poly.pdbx_seq_one_letter_code
_entity_poly.pdbx_strand_id
1 'polypeptide(L)'
;MIMETYIDKLAPWEERSAYYIEVKLGRKVKDLKILLKNQTEKMIASQITSADEIVASQGISEDIIQEIGYDIKSIGLGMSGLKAAFEWGISDVVWLLEKNTDEFQTVMMNLYKVPDKQLDDIRYKLDDTFATGDMESALERFREIETFIKDDFSVCISLGIIYFFHKLDKEKALIYFERAIKYARPYSAYYTSFALLYKALIKRDFGLIEEAERCSGEAIKFSPGFTEAIYQNAQYNALLDRPEKAITLLRKAIKEDIVYCLKILREQDFKQISSEIAKLYEEIRGQKIEKVKQVMEEVKKNVLFLDNAVKNIEKLGYDVSLEFSVELYREGNREIDLLVQKNSIFDAHIAGILLSLLPKKLNREKELLKRRGNQIHMDLDKQIKELSDGMTGKKKRGGPIFFIIHFLCGQIVAFPFGLYIGMPLGLCITEGLLFAICFYVNIIQPQSQWKEVGDKQSEQEKLLRVMKKI
;
A
#
# COMPACT_ATOMS: atom_id res chain seq x y z
N MET A 1 43.64 6.54 2.13
CA MET A 1 43.04 7.74 1.49
C MET A 1 42.98 8.80 2.57
N ILE A 2 43.63 9.95 2.39
CA ILE A 2 43.52 11.04 3.39
C ILE A 2 42.10 11.59 3.25
N MET A 3 41.27 11.41 4.26
CA MET A 3 39.90 11.94 4.25
C MET A 3 39.98 13.46 4.42
N GLU A 4 39.34 14.20 3.52
CA GLU A 4 39.26 15.66 3.64
C GLU A 4 38.49 16.01 4.91
N THR A 5 39.04 16.94 5.70
CA THR A 5 38.35 17.52 6.85
C THR A 5 37.57 18.76 6.39
N TYR A 6 36.40 18.96 6.98
CA TYR A 6 35.48 20.04 6.64
C TYR A 6 35.25 20.91 7.86
N ILE A 7 36.33 21.44 8.45
CA ILE A 7 36.24 22.16 9.73
C ILE A 7 35.56 23.52 9.56
N ASP A 8 36.01 24.31 8.58
CA ASP A 8 35.59 25.71 8.38
C ASP A 8 34.62 25.91 7.20
N LYS A 9 34.08 24.82 6.65
CA LYS A 9 33.15 24.83 5.51
C LYS A 9 32.17 23.67 5.61
N LEU A 10 31.08 23.78 4.85
CA LEU A 10 30.19 22.65 4.65
C LEU A 10 30.86 21.61 3.75
N ALA A 11 30.65 20.34 4.07
CA ALA A 11 30.96 19.25 3.16
C ALA A 11 29.91 19.14 2.05
N PRO A 12 30.21 18.51 0.90
CA PRO A 12 29.27 18.42 -0.21
C PRO A 12 27.91 17.80 0.14
N TRP A 13 27.86 16.87 1.10
CA TRP A 13 26.62 16.25 1.60
C TRP A 13 25.86 17.12 2.62
N GLU A 14 26.47 18.18 3.12
CA GLU A 14 25.89 19.17 4.05
C GLU A 14 25.30 20.37 3.32
N GLU A 15 25.75 20.60 2.10
CA GLU A 15 25.19 21.62 1.23
C GLU A 15 23.79 21.24 0.77
N ARG A 16 23.00 22.26 0.44
CA ARG A 16 21.64 22.04 -0.05
C ARG A 16 21.69 21.44 -1.45
N SER A 17 21.19 20.22 -1.56
CA SER A 17 21.04 19.52 -2.84
C SER A 17 20.26 20.36 -3.86
N ALA A 18 20.64 20.25 -5.13
CA ALA A 18 19.96 20.92 -6.24
C ALA A 18 18.47 20.55 -6.33
N TYR A 19 18.09 19.36 -5.86
CA TYR A 19 16.69 18.93 -5.80
C TYR A 19 15.86 19.71 -4.78
N TYR A 20 16.50 20.31 -3.77
CA TYR A 20 15.86 21.01 -2.65
C TYR A 20 16.09 22.51 -2.64
N ILE A 21 16.54 23.12 -3.74
CA ILE A 21 16.93 24.54 -3.77
C ILE A 21 15.81 25.51 -3.35
N GLU A 22 14.54 25.14 -3.60
CA GLU A 22 13.37 25.96 -3.23
C GLU A 22 12.86 25.68 -1.81
N VAL A 23 13.32 24.60 -1.18
CA VAL A 23 13.03 24.23 0.20
C VAL A 23 13.90 25.09 1.10
N LYS A 24 13.28 26.15 1.59
CA LYS A 24 13.88 27.10 2.53
C LYS A 24 12.80 27.62 3.47
N LEU A 25 13.25 28.11 4.61
CA LEU A 25 12.41 28.85 5.54
C LEU A 25 11.79 30.10 4.87
N GLY A 26 10.80 30.70 5.53
CA GLY A 26 10.02 31.83 5.03
C GLY A 26 8.67 31.45 4.41
N ARG A 27 8.25 30.19 4.53
CA ARG A 27 6.97 29.67 4.03
C ARG A 27 6.17 29.04 5.17
N LYS A 28 4.84 28.99 5.03
CA LYS A 28 3.99 28.28 6.00
C LYS A 28 4.33 26.79 5.99
N VAL A 29 4.27 26.16 7.17
CA VAL A 29 4.58 24.72 7.34
C VAL A 29 3.78 23.82 6.39
N LYS A 30 2.51 24.13 6.15
CA LYS A 30 1.67 23.38 5.19
C LYS A 30 2.24 23.43 3.77
N ASP A 31 2.67 24.62 3.33
CA ASP A 31 3.21 24.83 1.99
C ASP A 31 4.59 24.18 1.85
N LEU A 32 5.40 24.20 2.93
CA LEU A 32 6.66 23.48 3.00
C LEU A 32 6.46 21.98 2.85
N LYS A 33 5.51 21.37 3.56
CA LYS A 33 5.22 19.92 3.44
C LYS A 33 4.86 19.52 2.01
N ILE A 34 4.05 20.33 1.32
CA ILE A 34 3.66 20.09 -0.09
C ILE A 34 4.86 20.24 -1.02
N LEU A 35 5.65 21.32 -0.85
CA LEU A 35 6.85 21.56 -1.65
C LEU A 35 7.86 20.43 -1.49
N LEU A 36 8.11 20.02 -0.25
CA LEU A 36 9.05 18.97 0.11
C LEU A 36 8.62 17.63 -0.49
N LYS A 37 7.31 17.30 -0.42
CA LYS A 37 6.75 16.13 -1.12
C LYS A 37 7.07 16.14 -2.59
N ASN A 38 6.69 17.21 -3.28
CA ASN A 38 6.82 17.29 -4.73
C ASN A 38 8.30 17.22 -5.17
N GLN A 39 9.20 17.85 -4.41
CA GLN A 39 10.64 17.80 -4.72
C GLN A 39 11.27 16.45 -4.38
N THR A 40 10.85 15.80 -3.30
CA THR A 40 11.25 14.42 -2.98
C THR A 40 10.80 13.44 -4.05
N GLU A 41 9.56 13.51 -4.52
CA GLU A 41 9.06 12.66 -5.61
C GLU A 41 9.86 12.85 -6.90
N LYS A 42 10.12 14.11 -7.27
CA LYS A 42 10.97 14.45 -8.43
C LYS A 42 12.40 13.94 -8.26
N MET A 43 12.97 14.09 -7.07
CA MET A 43 14.28 13.59 -6.75
C MET A 43 14.32 12.08 -6.97
N ILE A 44 13.45 11.31 -6.30
CA ILE A 44 13.38 9.85 -6.39
C ILE A 44 13.22 9.40 -7.84
N ALA A 45 12.30 10.00 -8.60
CA ALA A 45 12.09 9.70 -10.01
C ALA A 45 13.35 9.90 -10.85
N SER A 46 14.04 11.01 -10.64
CA SER A 46 15.32 11.28 -11.30
C SER A 46 16.42 10.31 -10.85
N GLN A 47 16.42 9.90 -9.58
CA GLN A 47 17.44 8.97 -9.06
C GLN A 47 17.26 7.56 -9.61
N ILE A 48 16.03 7.07 -9.65
CA ILE A 48 15.68 5.79 -10.28
C ILE A 48 16.16 5.77 -11.73
N THR A 49 15.89 6.83 -12.50
CA THR A 49 16.28 6.89 -13.91
C THR A 49 17.79 6.84 -14.13
N SER A 50 18.59 7.34 -13.17
CA SER A 50 20.05 7.36 -13.25
C SER A 50 20.75 6.14 -12.66
N ALA A 51 20.04 5.28 -11.93
CA ALA A 51 20.63 4.17 -11.21
C ALA A 51 20.88 2.96 -12.13
N ASP A 52 21.85 2.12 -11.75
CA ASP A 52 22.21 0.88 -12.45
C ASP A 52 21.00 -0.07 -12.61
N GLU A 53 20.96 -0.86 -13.68
CA GLU A 53 19.91 -1.86 -13.96
C GLU A 53 19.68 -2.87 -12.82
N ILE A 54 20.72 -3.16 -12.02
CA ILE A 54 20.60 -4.02 -10.82
C ILE A 54 19.61 -3.43 -9.82
N VAL A 55 19.64 -2.10 -9.66
CA VAL A 55 18.82 -1.37 -8.71
C VAL A 55 17.54 -0.88 -9.37
N ALA A 56 17.61 -0.20 -10.50
CA ALA A 56 16.48 0.49 -11.12
C ALA A 56 15.93 -0.20 -12.37
N SER A 57 14.68 0.13 -12.69
CA SER A 57 13.97 -0.36 -13.87
C SER A 57 13.87 0.72 -14.94
N GLN A 58 13.97 0.32 -16.21
CA GLN A 58 13.59 1.20 -17.32
C GLN A 58 12.06 1.33 -17.37
N GLY A 59 11.56 2.58 -17.31
CA GLY A 59 10.15 2.92 -17.53
C GLY A 59 9.22 2.87 -16.30
N ILE A 60 9.70 3.19 -15.10
CA ILE A 60 8.82 3.36 -13.92
C ILE A 60 7.90 4.57 -14.13
N SER A 61 6.58 4.39 -14.02
CA SER A 61 5.60 5.47 -14.12
C SER A 61 5.50 6.29 -12.82
N GLU A 62 5.01 7.54 -12.92
CA GLU A 62 4.79 8.40 -11.75
C GLU A 62 3.85 7.78 -10.70
N ASP A 63 2.84 7.01 -11.14
CA ASP A 63 1.89 6.33 -10.23
C ASP A 63 2.60 5.29 -9.34
N ILE A 64 3.59 4.57 -9.89
CA ILE A 64 4.38 3.60 -9.13
C ILE A 64 5.33 4.32 -8.16
N ILE A 65 5.83 5.50 -8.54
CA ILE A 65 6.66 6.33 -7.65
C ILE A 65 5.83 6.84 -6.47
N GLN A 66 4.52 7.10 -6.64
CA GLN A 66 3.64 7.45 -5.52
C GLN A 66 3.46 6.28 -4.55
N GLU A 67 3.39 5.04 -5.05
CA GLU A 67 3.29 3.83 -4.21
C GLU A 67 4.60 3.52 -3.45
N ILE A 68 5.75 3.89 -4.00
CA ILE A 68 7.06 3.84 -3.32
C ILE A 68 7.29 5.09 -2.45
N GLY A 69 6.58 6.16 -2.76
CA GLY A 69 6.87 7.52 -2.32
C GLY A 69 6.42 7.85 -0.90
N TYR A 70 6.80 9.05 -0.47
CA TYR A 70 6.47 9.59 0.83
C TYR A 70 5.15 10.35 0.76
N ASP A 71 4.17 9.95 1.58
CA ASP A 71 2.94 10.72 1.75
C ASP A 71 3.19 12.02 2.54
N ILE A 72 2.27 12.98 2.44
CA ILE A 72 2.40 14.28 3.16
C ILE A 72 2.52 14.07 4.67
N LYS A 73 1.88 13.02 5.21
CA LYS A 73 1.88 12.72 6.64
C LYS A 73 3.27 12.29 7.11
N SER A 74 3.91 11.36 6.40
CA SER A 74 5.26 10.90 6.68
C SER A 74 6.24 12.07 6.64
N ILE A 75 6.24 12.88 5.58
CA ILE A 75 7.11 14.07 5.47
C ILE A 75 6.91 15.04 6.63
N GLY A 76 5.69 15.14 7.14
CA GLY A 76 5.37 15.97 8.30
C GLY A 76 6.01 15.52 9.62
N LEU A 77 6.58 14.32 9.70
CA LEU A 77 7.29 13.75 10.86
C LEU A 77 8.80 14.07 10.87
N GLY A 78 9.24 15.06 10.09
CA GLY A 78 10.62 15.53 10.07
C GLY A 78 11.61 14.49 9.52
N MET A 79 12.73 14.29 10.20
CA MET A 79 13.82 13.42 9.74
C MET A 79 13.38 11.96 9.67
N SER A 80 12.67 11.47 10.70
CA SER A 80 12.13 10.10 10.72
C SER A 80 11.15 9.83 9.57
N GLY A 81 10.40 10.87 9.20
CA GLY A 81 9.41 10.86 8.14
C GLY A 81 9.98 10.86 6.73
N LEU A 82 11.01 11.68 6.51
CA LEU A 82 11.71 11.80 5.23
C LEU A 82 12.57 10.58 4.90
N LYS A 83 13.02 9.83 5.92
CA LYS A 83 13.85 8.62 5.76
C LYS A 83 14.98 8.83 4.73
N ALA A 84 15.04 8.03 3.66
CA ALA A 84 16.09 8.12 2.64
C ALA A 84 16.06 9.43 1.83
N ALA A 85 14.96 10.18 1.86
CA ALA A 85 14.88 11.51 1.24
C ALA A 85 15.44 12.63 2.12
N PHE A 86 15.82 12.34 3.38
CA PHE A 86 16.48 13.32 4.22
C PHE A 86 17.88 13.65 3.66
N GLU A 87 18.15 14.94 3.55
CA GLU A 87 19.44 15.53 3.20
C GLU A 87 19.83 16.59 4.25
N TRP A 88 21.11 16.69 4.61
CA TRP A 88 21.56 17.61 5.66
C TRP A 88 21.37 19.08 5.32
N GLY A 89 21.48 19.46 4.04
CA GLY A 89 21.33 20.86 3.61
C GLY A 89 19.91 21.45 3.74
N ILE A 90 18.94 20.67 4.23
CA ILE A 90 17.60 21.13 4.60
C ILE A 90 17.31 20.95 6.10
N SER A 91 18.34 20.74 6.93
CA SER A 91 18.21 20.52 8.38
C SER A 91 17.42 21.60 9.11
N ASP A 92 17.52 22.86 8.68
CA ASP A 92 16.77 24.00 9.21
C ASP A 92 15.26 23.83 8.99
N VAL A 93 14.85 23.47 7.77
CA VAL A 93 13.46 23.20 7.42
C VAL A 93 12.96 21.93 8.09
N VAL A 94 13.76 20.87 8.11
CA VAL A 94 13.40 19.60 8.78
C VAL A 94 13.15 19.84 10.26
N TRP A 95 14.00 20.63 10.92
CA TRP A 95 13.80 20.99 12.32
C TRP A 95 12.53 21.83 12.55
N LEU A 96 12.19 22.74 11.62
CA LEU A 96 10.90 23.43 11.68
C LEU A 96 9.72 22.44 11.60
N LEU A 97 9.81 21.39 10.77
CA LEU A 97 8.78 20.35 10.68
C LEU A 97 8.70 19.52 11.96
N GLU A 98 9.84 19.12 12.54
CA GLU A 98 9.94 18.39 13.81
C GLU A 98 9.19 19.13 14.93
N LYS A 99 9.44 20.44 15.07
CA LYS A 99 8.76 21.29 16.06
C LYS A 99 7.24 21.34 15.90
N ASN A 100 6.72 21.02 14.72
CA ASN A 100 5.29 21.01 14.42
C ASN A 100 4.63 19.63 14.61
N THR A 101 5.37 18.62 15.08
CA THR A 101 4.83 17.28 15.35
C THR A 101 4.12 17.19 16.71
N ASP A 102 3.09 16.35 16.80
CA ASP A 102 2.39 16.08 18.07
C ASP A 102 3.32 15.47 19.13
N GLU A 103 4.28 14.65 18.68
CA GLU A 103 5.30 14.05 19.53
C GLU A 103 6.22 15.13 20.15
N PHE A 104 6.69 16.09 19.35
CA PHE A 104 7.46 17.23 19.89
C PHE A 104 6.66 17.99 20.93
N GLN A 105 5.42 18.36 20.60
CA GLN A 105 4.56 19.13 21.50
C GLN A 105 4.33 18.41 22.82
N THR A 106 4.13 17.08 22.77
CA THR A 106 3.99 16.24 23.97
C THR A 106 5.27 16.25 24.82
N VAL A 107 6.45 16.14 24.19
CA VAL A 107 7.74 16.21 24.89
C VAL A 107 7.93 17.59 25.54
N MET A 108 7.59 18.67 24.84
CA MET A 108 7.72 20.03 25.38
C MET A 108 6.77 20.29 26.55
N MET A 109 5.53 19.78 26.51
CA MET A 109 4.60 19.85 27.64
C MET A 109 5.16 19.14 28.89
N ASN A 110 5.80 17.98 28.69
CA ASN A 110 6.44 17.22 29.77
C ASN A 110 7.68 17.89 30.33
N LEU A 111 8.42 18.64 29.51
CA LEU A 111 9.57 19.42 29.94
C LEU A 111 9.12 20.58 30.84
N TYR A 112 8.10 21.33 30.43
CA TYR A 112 7.72 22.55 31.13
C TYR A 112 6.82 22.35 32.33
N LYS A 113 5.95 21.33 32.37
CA LYS A 113 5.01 20.94 33.46
C LYS A 113 4.06 22.02 34.00
N VAL A 114 4.52 23.27 34.17
CA VAL A 114 3.80 24.45 34.61
C VAL A 114 3.81 25.45 33.43
N PRO A 115 2.63 25.80 32.88
CA PRO A 115 2.55 26.80 31.83
C PRO A 115 3.05 28.17 32.32
N ASP A 116 3.98 28.76 31.59
CA ASP A 116 4.41 30.15 31.78
C ASP A 116 4.08 30.92 30.51
N LYS A 117 3.04 31.76 30.60
CA LYS A 117 2.54 32.53 29.46
C LYS A 117 3.60 33.46 28.86
N GLN A 118 4.50 34.00 29.68
CA GLN A 118 5.55 34.88 29.19
C GLN A 118 6.58 34.08 28.39
N LEU A 119 6.97 32.91 28.90
CA LEU A 119 7.87 32.00 28.19
C LEU A 119 7.23 31.50 26.88
N ASP A 120 5.95 31.12 26.91
CA ASP A 120 5.22 30.67 25.72
C ASP A 120 5.17 31.75 24.63
N ASP A 121 4.91 33.00 25.00
CA ASP A 121 4.92 34.14 24.09
C ASP A 121 6.33 34.38 23.49
N ILE A 122 7.39 34.24 24.29
CA ILE A 122 8.78 34.39 23.81
C ILE A 122 9.12 33.24 22.85
N ARG A 123 8.77 32.00 23.19
CA ARG A 123 8.98 30.82 22.32
C ARG A 123 8.24 30.95 21.00
N TYR A 124 6.97 31.38 21.04
CA TYR A 124 6.18 31.59 19.83
C TYR A 124 6.84 32.59 18.89
N LYS A 125 7.26 33.76 19.40
CA LYS A 125 7.97 34.78 18.61
C LYS A 125 9.30 34.28 18.08
N LEU A 126 10.01 33.49 18.87
CA LEU A 126 11.27 32.88 18.47
C LEU A 126 11.08 31.86 17.34
N ASP A 127 10.08 30.99 17.46
CA ASP A 127 9.78 29.98 16.44
C ASP A 127 9.30 30.63 15.15
N ASP A 128 8.52 31.71 15.24
CA ASP A 128 8.11 32.53 14.10
C ASP A 128 9.31 33.18 13.41
N THR A 129 10.22 33.79 14.19
CA THR A 129 11.45 34.41 13.66
C THR A 129 12.36 33.36 12.98
N PHE A 130 12.49 32.17 13.56
CA PHE A 130 13.20 31.08 12.92
C PHE A 130 12.50 30.66 11.63
N ALA A 131 11.17 30.54 11.64
CA ALA A 131 10.38 30.16 10.48
C ALA A 131 10.43 31.17 9.33
N THR A 132 10.72 32.46 9.58
CA THR A 132 10.92 33.45 8.50
C THR A 132 12.25 33.29 7.77
N GLY A 133 13.22 32.58 8.37
CA GLY A 133 14.58 32.42 7.85
C GLY A 133 15.55 33.55 8.25
N ASP A 134 15.13 34.47 9.11
CA ASP A 134 15.99 35.52 9.68
C ASP A 134 16.88 34.94 10.80
N MET A 135 17.99 34.34 10.39
CA MET A 135 18.90 33.60 11.28
C MET A 135 19.61 34.48 12.31
N GLU A 136 19.88 35.74 12.00
CA GLU A 136 20.51 36.67 12.96
C GLU A 136 19.55 37.02 14.09
N SER A 137 18.33 37.45 13.75
CA SER A 137 17.30 37.75 14.75
C SER A 137 16.91 36.50 15.54
N ALA A 138 16.82 35.34 14.88
CA ALA A 138 16.55 34.07 15.57
C ALA A 138 17.65 33.76 16.57
N LEU A 139 18.92 33.89 16.20
CA LEU A 139 20.07 33.64 17.07
C LEU A 139 20.07 34.56 18.31
N GLU A 140 19.74 35.85 18.14
CA GLU A 140 19.60 36.79 19.27
C GLU A 140 18.50 36.34 20.23
N ARG A 141 17.32 35.99 19.71
CA ARG A 141 16.20 35.49 20.51
C ARG A 141 16.51 34.17 21.22
N PHE A 142 17.23 33.25 20.57
CA PHE A 142 17.63 31.99 21.20
C PHE A 142 18.57 32.23 22.38
N ARG A 143 19.49 33.19 22.26
CA ARG A 143 20.38 33.60 23.36
C ARG A 143 19.60 34.26 24.50
N GLU A 144 18.58 35.06 24.18
CA GLU A 144 17.68 35.62 25.18
C GLU A 144 16.99 34.50 25.98
N ILE A 145 16.34 33.53 25.32
CA ILE A 145 15.71 32.39 26.00
C ILE A 145 16.71 31.61 26.85
N GLU A 146 17.93 31.41 26.36
CA GLU A 146 18.99 30.70 27.08
C GLU A 146 19.36 31.37 28.42
N THR A 147 19.14 32.68 28.58
CA THR A 147 19.33 33.37 29.88
C THR A 147 18.26 32.96 30.90
N PHE A 148 17.06 32.61 30.44
CA PHE A 148 15.96 32.16 31.29
C PHE A 148 16.01 30.64 31.52
N ILE A 149 16.29 29.86 30.47
CA ILE A 149 16.19 28.39 30.48
C ILE A 149 17.39 27.78 29.76
N LYS A 150 18.35 27.29 30.55
CA LYS A 150 19.62 26.75 30.04
C LYS A 150 19.55 25.29 29.60
N ASP A 151 18.52 24.58 30.05
CA ASP A 151 18.30 23.14 29.91
C ASP A 151 17.20 22.78 28.91
N ASP A 152 16.76 23.72 28.08
CA ASP A 152 15.87 23.42 26.97
C ASP A 152 16.64 22.80 25.79
N PHE A 153 16.43 21.49 25.58
CA PHE A 153 17.06 20.77 24.48
C PHE A 153 16.65 21.29 23.09
N SER A 154 15.44 21.83 22.94
CA SER A 154 14.94 22.34 21.66
C SER A 154 15.64 23.64 21.24
N VAL A 155 15.91 24.52 22.20
CA VAL A 155 16.76 25.70 22.01
C VAL A 155 18.19 25.27 21.67
N CYS A 156 18.73 24.27 22.37
CA CYS A 156 20.06 23.74 22.08
C CYS A 156 20.17 23.16 20.66
N ILE A 157 19.19 22.37 20.20
CA ILE A 157 19.17 21.85 18.82
C ILE A 157 19.12 22.99 17.81
N SER A 158 18.24 23.98 18.04
CA SER A 158 18.09 25.12 17.13
C SER A 158 19.39 25.92 17.00
N LEU A 159 20.04 26.22 18.13
CA LEU A 159 21.34 26.89 18.16
C LEU A 159 22.42 26.03 17.47
N GLY A 160 22.44 24.72 17.73
CA GLY A 160 23.36 23.79 17.06
C GLY A 160 23.23 23.84 15.54
N ILE A 161 22.01 23.79 15.01
CA ILE A 161 21.73 23.89 13.57
C ILE A 161 22.16 25.26 13.02
N ILE A 162 21.85 26.36 13.73
CA ILE A 162 22.26 27.71 13.30
C ILE A 162 23.78 27.83 13.23
N TYR A 163 24.50 27.41 14.26
CA TYR A 163 25.95 27.49 14.27
C TYR A 163 26.57 26.60 13.19
N PHE A 164 26.01 25.41 12.97
CA PHE A 164 26.52 24.48 11.97
C PHE A 164 26.29 25.00 10.55
N PHE A 165 25.04 25.21 10.13
CA PHE A 165 24.72 25.46 8.72
C PHE A 165 24.78 26.93 8.31
N HIS A 166 24.66 27.87 9.25
CA HIS A 166 24.58 29.30 8.94
C HIS A 166 25.77 30.11 9.42
N LYS A 167 26.40 29.72 10.54
CA LYS A 167 27.63 30.37 11.02
C LYS A 167 28.91 29.61 10.67
N LEU A 168 28.79 28.36 10.24
CA LEU A 168 29.91 27.46 9.94
C LEU A 168 30.87 27.29 11.12
N ASP A 169 30.37 27.40 12.35
CA ASP A 169 31.10 27.23 13.60
C ASP A 169 30.77 25.85 14.19
N LYS A 170 31.46 24.83 13.68
CA LYS A 170 31.21 23.41 14.02
C LYS A 170 31.58 23.09 15.47
N GLU A 171 32.59 23.75 16.04
CA GLU A 171 32.97 23.58 17.44
C GLU A 171 31.86 24.06 18.37
N LYS A 172 31.30 25.24 18.08
CA LYS A 172 30.19 25.77 18.87
C LYS A 172 28.91 24.98 18.66
N ALA A 173 28.64 24.55 17.44
CA ALA A 173 27.52 23.65 17.15
C ALA A 173 27.61 22.36 17.99
N LEU A 174 28.81 21.76 18.08
CA LEU A 174 29.06 20.56 18.88
C LEU A 174 28.71 20.77 20.36
N ILE A 175 29.12 21.90 20.96
CA ILE A 175 28.77 22.25 22.35
C ILE A 175 27.25 22.26 22.56
N TYR A 176 26.51 22.84 21.62
CA TYR A 176 25.05 22.89 21.69
C TYR A 176 24.41 21.51 21.50
N PHE A 177 24.90 20.69 20.57
CA PHE A 177 24.38 19.32 20.42
C PHE A 177 24.70 18.44 21.64
N GLU A 178 25.85 18.59 22.29
CA GLU A 178 26.15 17.87 23.53
C GLU A 178 25.20 18.25 24.67
N ARG A 179 24.86 19.53 24.78
CA ARG A 179 23.83 20.00 25.70
C ARG A 179 22.46 19.46 25.34
N ALA A 180 22.08 19.49 24.07
CA ALA A 180 20.83 18.91 23.60
C ALA A 180 20.72 17.43 23.97
N ILE A 181 21.78 16.63 23.77
CA ILE A 181 21.83 15.22 24.17
C ILE A 181 21.62 15.07 25.67
N LYS A 182 22.33 15.86 26.48
CA LYS A 182 22.21 15.83 27.95
C LYS A 182 20.78 16.11 28.41
N TYR A 183 20.16 17.14 27.83
CA TYR A 183 18.86 17.62 28.27
C TYR A 183 17.68 16.87 27.64
N ALA A 184 17.81 16.32 26.44
CA ALA A 184 16.76 15.52 25.81
C ALA A 184 16.66 14.11 26.40
N ARG A 185 17.78 13.52 26.87
CA ARG A 185 17.87 12.13 27.36
C ARG A 185 16.77 11.72 28.35
N PRO A 186 16.41 12.50 29.38
CA PRO A 186 15.34 12.12 30.30
C PRO A 186 13.92 12.24 29.73
N TYR A 187 13.72 12.93 28.61
CA TYR A 187 12.39 13.25 28.08
C TYR A 187 12.09 12.58 26.73
N SER A 188 13.09 12.35 25.88
CA SER A 188 12.89 11.79 24.55
C SER A 188 14.13 11.04 24.04
N ALA A 189 13.96 9.73 23.84
CA ALA A 189 14.95 8.90 23.17
C ALA A 189 15.15 9.35 21.71
N TYR A 190 14.08 9.80 21.03
CA TYR A 190 14.15 10.28 19.66
C TYR A 190 15.02 11.54 19.54
N TYR A 191 14.74 12.61 20.30
CA TYR A 191 15.52 13.85 20.20
C TYR A 191 16.95 13.71 20.72
N THR A 192 17.18 12.75 21.63
CA THR A 192 18.55 12.35 22.01
C THR A 192 19.29 11.75 20.82
N SER A 193 18.64 10.82 20.09
CA SER A 193 19.18 10.20 18.88
C SER A 193 19.40 11.21 17.76
N PHE A 194 18.45 12.14 17.57
CA PHE A 194 18.53 13.24 16.62
C PHE A 194 19.79 14.08 16.85
N ALA A 195 20.00 14.57 18.07
CA ALA A 195 21.19 15.37 18.41
C ALA A 195 22.50 14.55 18.33
N LEU A 196 22.47 13.25 18.65
CA LEU A 196 23.62 12.35 18.46
C LEU A 196 24.03 12.21 16.99
N LEU A 197 23.11 12.30 16.02
CA LEU A 197 23.47 12.26 14.60
C LEU A 197 24.19 13.52 14.13
N TYR A 198 23.74 14.70 14.55
CA TYR A 198 24.48 15.93 14.25
C TYR A 198 25.86 15.93 14.89
N LYS A 199 25.97 15.44 16.14
CA LYS A 199 27.27 15.21 16.78
C LYS A 199 28.13 14.25 15.96
N ALA A 200 27.57 13.14 15.47
CA ALA A 200 28.29 12.18 14.64
C ALA A 200 28.80 12.82 13.34
N LEU A 201 27.96 13.62 12.67
CA LEU A 201 28.31 14.34 11.45
C LEU A 201 29.49 15.30 11.68
N ILE A 202 29.42 16.14 12.71
CA ILE A 202 30.53 17.06 13.05
C ILE A 202 31.82 16.29 13.36
N LYS A 203 31.71 15.16 14.08
CA LYS A 203 32.88 14.30 14.37
C LYS A 203 33.47 13.70 13.10
N ARG A 204 32.64 13.34 12.11
CA ARG A 204 33.11 12.91 10.79
C ARG A 204 33.91 14.02 10.11
N ASP A 205 33.40 15.25 10.11
CA ASP A 205 34.07 16.38 9.46
C ASP A 205 35.43 16.72 10.09
N PHE A 206 35.57 16.45 11.39
CA PHE A 206 36.83 16.57 12.12
C PHE A 206 37.78 15.39 11.89
N GLY A 207 37.41 14.41 11.07
CA GLY A 207 38.20 13.21 10.81
C GLY A 207 38.10 12.13 11.90
N LEU A 208 37.22 12.30 12.89
CA LEU A 208 37.09 11.42 14.05
C LEU A 208 36.05 10.33 13.79
N ILE A 209 36.31 9.45 12.82
CA ILE A 209 35.33 8.47 12.33
C ILE A 209 34.90 7.47 13.41
N GLU A 210 35.79 7.01 14.28
CA GLU A 210 35.43 6.12 15.40
C GLU A 210 34.52 6.81 16.43
N GLU A 211 34.64 8.13 16.60
CA GLU A 211 33.70 8.89 17.43
C GLU A 211 32.35 9.07 16.74
N ALA A 212 32.34 9.32 15.43
CA ALA A 212 31.12 9.41 14.63
C ALA A 212 30.34 8.08 14.64
N GLU A 213 31.05 6.97 14.48
CA GLU A 213 30.50 5.61 14.59
C GLU A 213 29.91 5.37 15.98
N ARG A 214 30.61 5.73 17.06
CA ARG A 214 30.08 5.57 18.42
C ARG A 214 28.82 6.41 18.66
N CYS A 215 28.80 7.66 18.20
CA CYS A 215 27.65 8.57 18.38
C CYS A 215 26.41 8.05 17.63
N SER A 216 26.56 7.68 16.35
CA SER A 216 25.47 7.08 15.57
C SER A 216 25.04 5.71 16.11
N GLY A 217 25.97 4.90 16.61
CA GLY A 217 25.67 3.64 17.28
C GLY A 217 24.89 3.82 18.58
N GLU A 218 25.18 4.88 19.35
CA GLU A 218 24.39 5.27 20.52
C GLU A 218 23.00 5.75 20.11
N ALA A 219 22.86 6.52 19.02
CA ALA A 219 21.57 6.93 18.48
C ALA A 219 20.70 5.71 18.12
N ILE A 220 21.27 4.67 17.49
CA ILE A 220 20.55 3.42 17.20
C ILE A 220 20.10 2.71 18.49
N LYS A 221 20.88 2.77 19.57
CA LYS A 221 20.47 2.17 20.87
C LYS A 221 19.28 2.87 21.49
N PHE A 222 19.24 4.21 21.42
CA PHE A 222 18.10 5.00 21.93
C PHE A 222 16.86 4.86 21.03
N SER A 223 17.05 4.85 19.72
CA SER A 223 15.96 4.73 18.75
C SER A 223 16.28 3.66 17.69
N PRO A 224 16.02 2.37 17.99
CA PRO A 224 16.36 1.26 17.09
C PRO A 224 15.70 1.30 15.70
N GLY A 225 14.59 2.02 15.57
CA GLY A 225 13.89 2.24 14.30
C GLY A 225 14.33 3.49 13.54
N PHE A 226 15.31 4.26 14.05
CA PHE A 226 15.73 5.50 13.39
C PHE A 226 16.64 5.20 12.20
N THR A 227 16.04 5.05 11.02
CA THR A 227 16.72 4.52 9.84
C THR A 227 17.90 5.38 9.38
N GLU A 228 17.83 6.71 9.52
CA GLU A 228 18.96 7.59 9.18
C GLU A 228 20.16 7.32 10.10
N ALA A 229 19.94 7.02 11.39
CA ALA A 229 21.02 6.63 12.28
C ALA A 229 21.70 5.32 11.88
N ILE A 230 20.91 4.35 11.43
CA ILE A 230 21.39 3.06 10.90
C ILE A 230 22.23 3.29 9.65
N TYR A 231 21.75 4.11 8.72
CA TYR A 231 22.43 4.45 7.48
C TYR A 231 23.77 5.16 7.74
N GLN A 232 23.77 6.20 8.58
CA GLN A 232 24.99 6.95 8.95
C GLN A 232 26.01 6.06 9.65
N ASN A 233 25.58 5.19 10.57
CA ASN A 233 26.50 4.23 11.19
C ASN A 233 27.08 3.24 10.16
N ALA A 234 26.32 2.86 9.13
CA ALA A 234 26.84 2.04 8.04
C ALA A 234 27.93 2.77 7.24
N GLN A 235 27.76 4.06 6.93
CA GLN A 235 28.78 4.89 6.27
C GLN A 235 30.08 4.91 7.08
N TYR A 236 29.99 5.18 8.38
CA TYR A 236 31.18 5.19 9.24
C TYR A 236 31.86 3.82 9.33
N ASN A 237 31.10 2.72 9.39
CA ASN A 237 31.72 1.39 9.37
C ASN A 237 32.35 1.04 8.01
N ALA A 238 31.83 1.57 6.90
CA ALA A 238 32.49 1.43 5.59
C ALA A 238 33.82 2.22 5.55
N LEU A 239 33.82 3.45 6.05
CA LEU A 239 35.04 4.28 6.16
C LEU A 239 36.10 3.68 7.10
N LEU A 240 35.68 2.91 8.11
CA LEU A 240 36.55 2.19 9.05
C LEU A 240 36.99 0.81 8.53
N ASP A 241 36.73 0.47 7.27
CA ASP A 241 37.04 -0.84 6.67
C ASP A 241 36.40 -2.01 7.43
N ARG A 242 35.12 -1.86 7.81
CA ARG A 242 34.30 -2.89 8.48
C ARG A 242 33.09 -3.28 7.63
N PRO A 243 33.31 -3.88 6.44
CA PRO A 243 32.25 -4.15 5.46
C PRO A 243 31.12 -5.00 6.03
N GLU A 244 31.39 -6.03 6.84
CA GLU A 244 30.34 -6.94 7.32
C GLU A 244 29.31 -6.21 8.20
N LYS A 245 29.79 -5.29 9.05
CA LYS A 245 28.92 -4.47 9.91
C LYS A 245 28.17 -3.43 9.09
N ALA A 246 28.84 -2.78 8.14
CA ALA A 246 28.20 -1.85 7.22
C ALA A 246 27.06 -2.53 6.44
N ILE A 247 27.31 -3.67 5.80
CA ILE A 247 26.31 -4.43 5.03
C ILE A 247 25.14 -4.89 5.90
N THR A 248 25.40 -5.30 7.14
CA THR A 248 24.34 -5.67 8.10
C THR A 248 23.42 -4.48 8.40
N LEU A 249 23.98 -3.29 8.59
CA LEU A 249 23.23 -2.07 8.84
C LEU A 249 22.47 -1.60 7.58
N LEU A 250 23.12 -1.62 6.41
CA LEU A 250 22.48 -1.30 5.14
C LEU A 250 21.28 -2.21 4.85
N ARG A 251 21.40 -3.51 5.12
CA ARG A 251 20.28 -4.46 5.02
C ARG A 251 19.10 -4.05 5.90
N LYS A 252 19.36 -3.56 7.11
CA LYS A 252 18.31 -3.05 8.01
C LYS A 252 17.69 -1.78 7.43
N ALA A 253 18.49 -0.82 6.96
CA ALA A 253 17.99 0.41 6.37
C ALA A 253 17.10 0.17 5.15
N ILE A 254 17.55 -0.67 4.21
CA ILE A 254 16.80 -1.04 2.99
C ILE A 254 15.50 -1.79 3.32
N LYS A 255 15.50 -2.57 4.41
CA LYS A 255 14.29 -3.28 4.86
C LYS A 255 13.22 -2.32 5.36
N GLU A 256 13.60 -1.26 6.08
CA GLU A 256 12.68 -0.22 6.56
C GLU A 256 12.20 0.71 5.44
N ASP A 257 13.06 0.96 4.46
CA ASP A 257 12.74 1.78 3.28
C ASP A 257 13.64 1.44 2.09
N ILE A 258 13.02 0.93 1.03
CA ILE A 258 13.70 0.50 -0.20
C ILE A 258 14.43 1.66 -0.90
N VAL A 259 14.01 2.91 -0.68
CA VAL A 259 14.60 4.10 -1.31
C VAL A 259 16.04 4.33 -0.85
N TYR A 260 16.45 3.75 0.29
CA TYR A 260 17.86 3.75 0.71
C TYR A 260 18.79 3.10 -0.34
N CYS A 261 18.30 2.21 -1.20
CA CYS A 261 19.12 1.71 -2.33
C CYS A 261 19.66 2.84 -3.21
N LEU A 262 18.85 3.88 -3.45
CA LEU A 262 19.26 5.03 -4.29
C LEU A 262 20.26 5.91 -3.54
N LYS A 263 20.02 6.16 -2.24
CA LYS A 263 20.92 6.93 -1.37
C LYS A 263 22.30 6.26 -1.27
N ILE A 264 22.33 4.94 -1.05
CA ILE A 264 23.56 4.13 -0.98
C ILE A 264 24.33 4.16 -2.31
N LEU A 265 23.66 4.05 -3.45
CA LEU A 265 24.31 3.99 -4.76
C LEU A 265 25.13 5.26 -5.08
N ARG A 266 24.69 6.41 -4.56
CA ARG A 266 25.31 7.71 -4.81
C ARG A 266 26.34 8.10 -3.76
N GLU A 267 26.44 7.32 -2.69
CA GLU A 267 27.28 7.64 -1.56
C GLU A 267 28.72 7.20 -1.80
N GLN A 268 29.63 8.16 -1.71
CA GLN A 268 31.05 7.95 -1.99
C GLN A 268 31.74 7.14 -0.88
N ASP A 269 31.26 7.26 0.35
CA ASP A 269 31.80 6.52 1.51
C ASP A 269 31.73 5.00 1.30
N PHE A 270 30.81 4.53 0.47
CA PHE A 270 30.63 3.11 0.17
C PHE A 270 31.47 2.56 -0.98
N LYS A 271 32.28 3.40 -1.64
CA LYS A 271 33.05 2.99 -2.83
C LYS A 271 33.90 1.74 -2.58
N GLN A 272 34.51 1.63 -1.40
CA GLN A 272 35.38 0.52 -1.02
C GLN A 272 34.63 -0.81 -0.83
N ILE A 273 33.33 -0.75 -0.53
CA ILE A 273 32.49 -1.94 -0.26
C ILE A 273 31.40 -2.15 -1.35
N SER A 274 31.62 -1.57 -2.54
CA SER A 274 30.66 -1.59 -3.65
C SER A 274 30.33 -3.02 -4.13
N SER A 275 31.31 -3.93 -4.08
CA SER A 275 31.10 -5.33 -4.48
C SER A 275 30.16 -6.08 -3.52
N GLU A 276 30.25 -5.77 -2.23
CA GLU A 276 29.44 -6.32 -1.15
C GLU A 276 28.03 -5.73 -1.19
N ILE A 277 27.90 -4.44 -1.53
CA ILE A 277 26.59 -3.80 -1.74
C ILE A 277 25.88 -4.41 -2.94
N ALA A 278 26.58 -4.68 -4.05
CA ALA A 278 25.99 -5.37 -5.20
C ALA A 278 25.45 -6.74 -4.78
N LYS A 279 26.22 -7.54 -4.02
CA LYS A 279 25.75 -8.82 -3.47
C LYS A 279 24.54 -8.65 -2.54
N LEU A 280 24.54 -7.62 -1.70
CA LEU A 280 23.39 -7.30 -0.83
C LEU A 280 22.11 -7.03 -1.65
N TYR A 281 22.21 -6.28 -2.74
CA TYR A 281 21.07 -6.00 -3.61
C TYR A 281 20.57 -7.26 -4.32
N GLU A 282 21.48 -8.08 -4.84
CA GLU A 282 21.17 -9.39 -5.41
C GLU A 282 20.39 -10.28 -4.44
N GLU A 283 20.86 -10.38 -3.19
CA GLU A 283 20.19 -11.16 -2.15
C GLU A 283 18.80 -10.62 -1.81
N ILE A 284 18.65 -9.31 -1.61
CA ILE A 284 17.34 -8.69 -1.29
C ILE A 284 16.37 -8.86 -2.46
N ARG A 285 16.84 -8.66 -3.69
CA ARG A 285 16.07 -8.88 -4.90
C ARG A 285 15.62 -10.32 -5.02
N GLY A 286 16.53 -11.28 -4.89
CA GLY A 286 16.22 -12.71 -4.93
C GLY A 286 15.19 -13.13 -3.88
N GLN A 287 15.33 -12.65 -2.65
CA GLN A 287 14.35 -12.91 -1.58
C GLN A 287 12.97 -12.32 -1.89
N LYS A 288 12.89 -11.12 -2.48
CA LYS A 288 11.62 -10.51 -2.89
C LYS A 288 10.98 -11.29 -4.04
N ILE A 289 11.75 -11.62 -5.08
CA ILE A 289 11.28 -12.40 -6.24
C ILE A 289 10.75 -13.76 -5.78
N GLU A 290 11.45 -14.45 -4.90
CA GLU A 290 11.03 -15.77 -4.41
C GLU A 290 9.71 -15.68 -3.65
N LYS A 291 9.54 -14.68 -2.77
CA LYS A 291 8.27 -14.42 -2.08
C LYS A 291 7.14 -14.10 -3.07
N VAL A 292 7.42 -13.29 -4.09
CA VAL A 292 6.45 -12.95 -5.14
C VAL A 292 6.02 -14.22 -5.88
N LYS A 293 6.96 -15.07 -6.31
CA LYS A 293 6.65 -16.34 -6.99
C LYS A 293 5.79 -17.26 -6.13
N GLN A 294 6.13 -17.43 -4.85
CA GLN A 294 5.39 -18.28 -3.92
C GLN A 294 3.92 -17.83 -3.78
N VAL A 295 3.69 -16.53 -3.55
CA VAL A 295 2.33 -15.99 -3.40
C VAL A 295 1.60 -15.96 -4.76
N MET A 296 2.32 -15.74 -5.86
CA MET A 296 1.75 -15.75 -7.20
C MET A 296 1.19 -17.13 -7.58
N GLU A 297 1.86 -18.21 -7.19
CA GLU A 297 1.34 -19.57 -7.40
C GLU A 297 0.01 -19.82 -6.68
N GLU A 298 -0.16 -19.26 -5.48
CA GLU A 298 -1.43 -19.32 -4.75
C GLU A 298 -2.53 -18.49 -5.46
N VAL A 299 -2.19 -17.28 -5.89
CA VAL A 299 -3.07 -16.40 -6.66
C VAL A 299 -3.51 -17.06 -7.98
N LYS A 300 -2.58 -17.67 -8.74
CA LYS A 300 -2.87 -18.39 -9.99
C LYS A 300 -3.85 -19.55 -9.77
N LYS A 301 -3.68 -20.31 -8.68
CA LYS A 301 -4.64 -21.37 -8.30
C LYS A 301 -6.03 -20.82 -7.99
N ASN A 302 -6.11 -19.72 -7.24
CA ASN A 302 -7.38 -19.09 -6.89
C ASN A 302 -8.10 -18.50 -8.12
N VAL A 303 -7.35 -17.89 -9.03
CA VAL A 303 -7.89 -17.38 -10.31
C VAL A 303 -8.44 -18.52 -11.15
N LEU A 304 -7.70 -19.63 -11.30
CA LEU A 304 -8.16 -20.81 -12.04
C LEU A 304 -9.42 -21.42 -11.40
N PHE A 305 -9.48 -21.44 -10.07
CA PHE A 305 -10.65 -21.90 -9.35
C PHE A 305 -11.89 -21.04 -9.65
N LEU A 306 -11.76 -19.71 -9.59
CA LEU A 306 -12.84 -18.78 -9.92
C LEU A 306 -13.27 -18.87 -11.39
N ASP A 307 -12.32 -18.95 -12.33
CA ASP A 307 -12.60 -19.13 -13.77
C ASP A 307 -13.44 -20.39 -14.03
N ASN A 308 -13.10 -21.50 -13.37
CA ASN A 308 -13.87 -22.74 -13.46
C ASN A 308 -15.27 -22.61 -12.84
N ALA A 309 -15.40 -21.86 -11.75
CA ALA A 309 -16.70 -21.61 -11.13
C ALA A 309 -17.62 -20.80 -12.05
N VAL A 310 -17.11 -19.71 -12.64
CA VAL A 310 -17.84 -18.88 -13.62
C VAL A 310 -18.27 -19.72 -14.81
N LYS A 311 -17.35 -20.46 -15.46
CA LYS A 311 -17.67 -21.35 -16.59
C LYS A 311 -18.73 -22.40 -16.26
N ASN A 312 -18.75 -22.92 -15.03
CA ASN A 312 -19.76 -23.89 -14.62
C ASN A 312 -21.14 -23.24 -14.46
N ILE A 313 -21.21 -22.00 -14.00
CA ILE A 313 -22.47 -21.23 -13.91
C ILE A 313 -22.96 -20.86 -15.32
N GLU A 314 -22.06 -20.45 -16.22
CA GLU A 314 -22.39 -20.15 -17.63
C GLU A 314 -22.92 -21.39 -18.38
N LYS A 315 -22.34 -22.57 -18.12
CA LYS A 315 -22.84 -23.84 -18.67
C LYS A 315 -24.26 -24.21 -18.22
N LEU A 316 -24.75 -23.61 -17.13
CA LEU A 316 -26.13 -23.74 -16.68
C LEU A 316 -27.05 -22.70 -17.34
N GLY A 317 -26.55 -21.87 -18.26
CA GLY A 317 -27.30 -20.86 -18.99
C GLY A 317 -27.41 -19.50 -18.29
N TYR A 318 -26.64 -19.28 -17.21
CA TYR A 318 -26.63 -18.00 -16.49
C TYR A 318 -25.45 -17.14 -16.91
N ASP A 319 -25.73 -15.93 -17.37
CA ASP A 319 -24.68 -14.95 -17.64
C ASP A 319 -24.18 -14.31 -16.35
N VAL A 320 -22.89 -14.51 -16.09
CA VAL A 320 -22.12 -13.92 -14.98
C VAL A 320 -20.93 -13.11 -15.50
N SER A 321 -20.70 -13.12 -16.82
CA SER A 321 -19.47 -12.64 -17.47
C SER A 321 -19.32 -11.12 -17.41
N LEU A 322 -20.43 -10.38 -17.47
CA LEU A 322 -20.44 -8.91 -17.43
C LEU A 322 -20.04 -8.34 -16.05
N GLU A 323 -20.21 -9.10 -14.98
CA GLU A 323 -19.90 -8.68 -13.61
C GLU A 323 -18.54 -9.22 -13.12
N PHE A 324 -17.94 -10.17 -13.84
CA PHE A 324 -16.71 -10.88 -13.44
C PHE A 324 -15.64 -10.81 -14.52
N SER A 325 -14.58 -10.03 -14.27
CA SER A 325 -13.42 -10.03 -15.16
C SER A 325 -12.26 -10.84 -14.60
N VAL A 326 -12.25 -12.15 -14.93
CA VAL A 326 -11.08 -13.01 -14.72
C VAL A 326 -9.88 -12.50 -15.53
N GLU A 327 -10.12 -11.82 -16.65
CA GLU A 327 -9.08 -11.31 -17.54
C GLU A 327 -8.25 -10.20 -16.88
N LEU A 328 -8.86 -9.32 -16.05
CA LEU A 328 -8.12 -8.33 -15.27
C LEU A 328 -7.08 -8.97 -14.33
N TYR A 329 -7.36 -10.16 -13.80
CA TYR A 329 -6.41 -10.89 -12.95
C TYR A 329 -5.30 -11.55 -13.76
N ARG A 330 -5.60 -12.01 -14.99
CA ARG A 330 -4.56 -12.50 -15.91
C ARG A 330 -3.63 -11.37 -16.34
N GLU A 331 -4.19 -10.19 -16.61
CA GLU A 331 -3.42 -9.00 -16.95
C GLU A 331 -2.54 -8.56 -15.77
N GLY A 332 -3.10 -8.45 -14.55
CA GLY A 332 -2.31 -8.16 -13.35
C GLY A 332 -1.23 -9.19 -13.06
N ASN A 333 -1.49 -10.48 -13.32
CA ASN A 333 -0.47 -11.52 -13.21
C ASN A 333 0.65 -11.35 -14.26
N ARG A 334 0.30 -10.99 -15.51
CA ARG A 334 1.28 -10.70 -16.56
C ARG A 334 2.13 -9.50 -16.19
N GLU A 335 1.55 -8.44 -15.65
CA GLU A 335 2.28 -7.26 -15.19
C GLU A 335 3.29 -7.62 -14.10
N ILE A 336 2.88 -8.39 -13.09
CA ILE A 336 3.79 -8.83 -12.03
C ILE A 336 4.87 -9.77 -12.57
N ASP A 337 4.54 -10.70 -13.46
CA ASP A 337 5.52 -11.58 -14.11
C ASP A 337 6.55 -10.77 -14.93
N LEU A 338 6.11 -9.70 -15.62
CA LEU A 338 7.00 -8.78 -16.33
C LEU A 338 7.93 -8.02 -15.37
N LEU A 339 7.42 -7.50 -14.25
CA LEU A 339 8.24 -6.84 -13.23
C LEU A 339 9.30 -7.80 -12.66
N VAL A 340 8.94 -9.05 -12.37
CA VAL A 340 9.89 -10.06 -11.89
C VAL A 340 10.97 -10.36 -12.92
N GLN A 341 10.65 -10.34 -14.22
CA GLN A 341 11.60 -10.62 -15.30
C GLN A 341 12.61 -9.50 -15.53
N LYS A 342 12.25 -8.24 -15.24
CA LYS A 342 13.16 -7.09 -15.38
C LYS A 342 14.36 -7.13 -14.44
N ASN A 343 14.32 -7.97 -13.40
CA ASN A 343 15.46 -8.26 -12.53
C ASN A 343 16.04 -7.01 -11.81
N SER A 344 15.19 -6.02 -11.51
CA SER A 344 15.52 -4.88 -10.65
C SER A 344 15.00 -5.08 -9.22
N ILE A 345 15.69 -4.53 -8.22
CA ILE A 345 15.23 -4.58 -6.82
C ILE A 345 13.92 -3.80 -6.61
N PHE A 346 13.74 -2.68 -7.33
CA PHE A 346 12.50 -1.89 -7.27
C PHE A 346 11.35 -2.65 -7.92
N ASP A 347 11.56 -3.25 -9.10
CA ASP A 347 10.52 -4.05 -9.75
C ASP A 347 10.08 -5.23 -8.88
N ALA A 348 11.03 -5.94 -8.26
CA ALA A 348 10.72 -7.01 -7.32
C ALA A 348 9.93 -6.50 -6.09
N HIS A 349 10.18 -5.25 -5.66
CA HIS A 349 9.43 -4.64 -4.58
C HIS A 349 8.02 -4.24 -4.99
N ILE A 350 7.87 -3.57 -6.14
CA ILE A 350 6.59 -3.15 -6.73
C ILE A 350 5.72 -4.37 -7.00
N ALA A 351 6.30 -5.42 -7.58
CA ALA A 351 5.65 -6.72 -7.76
C ALA A 351 5.06 -7.23 -6.44
N GLY A 352 5.80 -7.12 -5.33
CA GLY A 352 5.30 -7.48 -4.01
C GLY A 352 4.14 -6.61 -3.51
N ILE A 353 4.18 -5.30 -3.76
CA ILE A 353 3.09 -4.37 -3.42
C ILE A 353 1.84 -4.74 -4.21
N LEU A 354 1.94 -4.81 -5.55
CA LEU A 354 0.82 -5.17 -6.44
C LEU A 354 0.24 -6.53 -6.08
N LEU A 355 1.10 -7.51 -5.80
CA LEU A 355 0.67 -8.84 -5.39
C LEU A 355 -0.10 -8.83 -4.06
N SER A 356 0.25 -7.95 -3.11
CA SER A 356 -0.50 -7.84 -1.84
C SER A 356 -1.93 -7.30 -2.01
N LEU A 357 -2.18 -6.59 -3.11
CA LEU A 357 -3.50 -6.03 -3.45
C LEU A 357 -4.39 -7.08 -4.15
N LEU A 358 -3.80 -8.05 -4.85
CA LEU A 358 -4.53 -9.06 -5.62
C LEU A 358 -5.43 -9.97 -4.76
N PRO A 359 -4.99 -10.56 -3.64
CA PRO A 359 -5.84 -11.39 -2.78
C PRO A 359 -7.07 -10.64 -2.26
N LYS A 360 -6.94 -9.35 -1.94
CA LYS A 360 -8.07 -8.53 -1.48
C LYS A 360 -9.10 -8.34 -2.60
N LYS A 361 -8.64 -8.10 -3.83
CA LYS A 361 -9.52 -8.00 -5.01
C LYS A 361 -10.19 -9.35 -5.30
N LEU A 362 -9.43 -10.45 -5.30
CA LEU A 362 -9.95 -11.81 -5.49
C LEU A 362 -10.99 -12.21 -4.45
N ASN A 363 -10.78 -11.87 -3.18
CA ASN A 363 -11.77 -12.13 -2.13
C ASN A 363 -13.07 -11.34 -2.34
N ARG A 364 -13.00 -10.10 -2.84
CA ARG A 364 -14.20 -9.32 -3.16
C ARG A 364 -14.99 -9.96 -4.30
N GLU A 365 -14.29 -10.39 -5.35
CA GLU A 365 -14.90 -11.12 -6.46
C GLU A 365 -15.52 -12.43 -6.01
N LYS A 366 -14.80 -13.20 -5.19
CA LYS A 366 -15.33 -14.43 -4.60
C LYS A 366 -16.66 -14.20 -3.88
N GLU A 367 -16.74 -13.13 -3.07
CA GLU A 367 -17.97 -12.77 -2.37
C GLU A 367 -19.09 -12.26 -3.30
N LEU A 368 -18.73 -11.51 -4.35
CA LEU A 368 -19.69 -11.12 -5.40
C LEU A 368 -20.26 -12.36 -6.11
N LEU A 369 -19.42 -13.35 -6.41
CA LEU A 369 -19.83 -14.55 -7.14
C LEU A 369 -20.76 -15.38 -6.25
N LYS A 370 -20.46 -15.40 -4.96
CA LYS A 370 -21.29 -16.04 -3.94
C LYS A 370 -22.66 -15.39 -3.82
N ARG A 371 -22.72 -14.06 -3.79
CA ARG A 371 -24.00 -13.33 -3.79
C ARG A 371 -24.79 -13.60 -5.06
N ARG A 372 -24.15 -13.57 -6.22
CA ARG A 372 -24.80 -13.81 -7.51
C ARG A 372 -25.30 -15.25 -7.62
N GLY A 373 -24.49 -16.23 -7.22
CA GLY A 373 -24.91 -17.63 -7.16
C GLY A 373 -26.08 -17.87 -6.21
N ASN A 374 -26.10 -17.20 -5.04
CA ASN A 374 -27.24 -17.25 -4.13
C ASN A 374 -28.51 -16.63 -4.75
N GLN A 375 -28.38 -15.52 -5.47
CA GLN A 375 -29.50 -14.89 -6.17
C GLN A 375 -30.08 -15.83 -7.23
N ILE A 376 -29.22 -16.43 -8.08
CA ILE A 376 -29.65 -17.41 -9.08
C ILE A 376 -30.34 -18.60 -8.41
N HIS A 377 -29.82 -19.07 -7.27
CA HIS A 377 -30.43 -20.14 -6.50
C HIS A 377 -31.83 -19.80 -5.98
N MET A 378 -32.03 -18.57 -5.48
CA MET A 378 -33.34 -18.08 -5.04
C MET A 378 -34.33 -17.94 -6.21
N ASP A 379 -33.86 -17.46 -7.37
CA ASP A 379 -34.69 -17.34 -8.58
C ASP A 379 -35.11 -18.73 -9.10
N LEU A 380 -34.21 -19.71 -9.07
CA LEU A 380 -34.51 -21.10 -9.39
C LEU A 380 -35.55 -21.70 -8.42
N ASP A 381 -35.39 -21.48 -7.12
CA ASP A 381 -36.33 -21.98 -6.11
C ASP A 381 -37.73 -21.40 -6.32
N LYS A 382 -37.80 -20.10 -6.64
CA LYS A 382 -39.04 -19.42 -7.01
C LYS A 382 -39.68 -20.02 -8.26
N GLN A 383 -38.90 -20.25 -9.33
CA GLN A 383 -39.39 -20.88 -10.56
C GLN A 383 -39.92 -22.31 -10.32
N ILE A 384 -39.18 -23.12 -9.55
CA ILE A 384 -39.59 -24.48 -9.17
C ILE A 384 -40.91 -24.44 -8.40
N LYS A 385 -41.05 -23.51 -7.46
CA LYS A 385 -42.27 -23.32 -6.68
C LYS A 385 -43.44 -22.89 -7.55
N GLU A 386 -43.26 -21.91 -8.43
CA GLU A 386 -44.31 -21.44 -9.36
C GLU A 386 -44.79 -22.55 -10.31
N LEU A 387 -43.86 -23.34 -10.88
CA LEU A 387 -44.18 -24.51 -11.71
C LEU A 387 -44.92 -25.58 -10.91
N SER A 388 -44.48 -25.83 -9.67
CA SER A 388 -45.10 -26.82 -8.77
C SER A 388 -46.50 -26.40 -8.31
N ASP A 389 -46.71 -25.13 -7.97
CA ASP A 389 -47.99 -24.57 -7.56
C ASP A 389 -48.99 -24.57 -8.73
N GLY A 390 -48.54 -24.22 -9.94
CA GLY A 390 -49.32 -24.40 -11.17
C GLY A 390 -49.73 -25.86 -11.41
N MET A 391 -48.89 -26.81 -11.01
CA MET A 391 -49.18 -28.23 -11.08
C MET A 391 -50.14 -28.71 -9.97
N THR A 392 -50.02 -28.25 -8.71
CA THR A 392 -50.93 -28.70 -7.63
C THR A 392 -52.38 -28.24 -7.87
N GLY A 393 -52.58 -27.06 -8.46
CA GLY A 393 -53.88 -26.60 -8.94
C GLY A 393 -54.48 -27.51 -10.02
N LYS A 394 -53.65 -28.04 -10.93
CA LYS A 394 -54.05 -28.98 -11.99
C LYS A 394 -54.14 -30.44 -11.54
N LYS A 395 -53.35 -30.87 -10.55
CA LYS A 395 -53.30 -32.25 -10.02
C LYS A 395 -54.64 -32.68 -9.40
N LYS A 396 -55.38 -31.73 -8.82
CA LYS A 396 -56.77 -31.97 -8.37
C LYS A 396 -57.76 -32.24 -9.52
N ARG A 397 -57.39 -31.96 -10.78
CA ARG A 397 -58.26 -32.06 -11.97
C ARG A 397 -57.70 -32.94 -13.10
N GLY A 398 -56.56 -33.63 -12.94
CA GLY A 398 -55.81 -34.27 -14.05
C GLY A 398 -55.52 -35.76 -13.89
N GLY A 399 -56.26 -36.49 -13.07
CA GLY A 399 -56.13 -37.96 -12.98
C GLY A 399 -56.80 -38.70 -14.14
N PRO A 400 -56.56 -40.01 -14.33
CA PRO A 400 -57.23 -40.82 -15.36
C PRO A 400 -58.76 -40.72 -15.29
N ILE A 401 -59.29 -40.52 -14.09
CA ILE A 401 -60.71 -40.25 -13.84
C ILE A 401 -61.17 -38.93 -14.49
N PHE A 402 -60.39 -37.86 -14.35
CA PHE A 402 -60.72 -36.58 -14.98
C PHE A 402 -60.53 -36.57 -16.49
N PHE A 403 -59.57 -37.34 -17.01
CA PHE A 403 -59.44 -37.58 -18.44
C PHE A 403 -60.71 -38.25 -18.98
N ILE A 404 -61.19 -39.31 -18.32
CA ILE A 404 -62.44 -39.99 -18.67
C ILE A 404 -63.62 -39.02 -18.60
N ILE A 405 -63.73 -38.22 -17.53
CA ILE A 405 -64.82 -37.24 -17.38
C ILE A 405 -64.78 -36.18 -18.48
N HIS A 406 -63.63 -35.56 -18.78
CA HIS A 406 -63.53 -34.54 -19.84
C HIS A 406 -63.77 -35.14 -21.22
N PHE A 407 -63.29 -36.36 -21.47
CA PHE A 407 -63.54 -37.07 -22.71
C PHE A 407 -65.04 -37.34 -22.89
N LEU A 408 -65.70 -37.89 -21.87
CA LEU A 408 -67.15 -38.15 -21.88
C LEU A 408 -67.98 -36.86 -22.02
N CYS A 409 -67.62 -35.79 -21.33
CA CYS A 409 -68.30 -34.50 -21.48
C CYS A 409 -68.06 -33.89 -22.87
N GLY A 410 -66.87 -34.04 -23.43
CA GLY A 410 -66.54 -33.57 -24.78
C GLY A 410 -67.29 -34.32 -25.88
N GLN A 411 -67.62 -35.60 -25.68
CA GLN A 411 -68.46 -36.40 -26.59
C GLN A 411 -69.84 -35.77 -26.79
N ILE A 412 -70.40 -35.13 -25.75
CA ILE A 412 -71.70 -34.43 -25.81
C ILE A 412 -71.64 -33.26 -26.82
N VAL A 413 -70.49 -32.60 -26.96
CA VAL A 413 -70.28 -31.46 -27.87
C VAL A 413 -69.79 -31.92 -29.24
N ALA A 414 -68.94 -32.94 -29.29
CA ALA A 414 -68.35 -33.46 -30.53
C ALA A 414 -69.39 -34.16 -31.42
N PHE A 415 -70.37 -34.85 -30.82
CA PHE A 415 -71.39 -35.60 -31.56
C PHE A 415 -72.22 -34.72 -32.54
N PRO A 416 -72.83 -33.58 -32.12
CA PRO A 416 -73.55 -32.71 -33.05
C PRO A 416 -72.65 -32.06 -34.10
N PHE A 417 -71.38 -31.78 -33.78
CA PHE A 417 -70.42 -31.18 -34.71
C PHE A 417 -69.93 -32.20 -35.77
N GLY A 418 -69.73 -33.46 -35.37
CA GLY A 418 -69.37 -34.56 -36.27
C GLY A 418 -70.51 -34.91 -37.24
N LEU A 419 -71.76 -34.85 -36.78
CA LEU A 419 -72.95 -34.99 -37.64
C LEU A 419 -73.02 -33.89 -38.70
N TYR A 420 -72.66 -32.65 -38.35
CA TYR A 420 -72.66 -31.50 -39.26
C TYR A 420 -71.62 -31.63 -40.39
N ILE A 421 -70.46 -32.25 -40.11
CA ILE A 421 -69.37 -32.47 -41.09
C ILE A 421 -69.66 -33.69 -42.01
N GLY A 422 -70.57 -34.58 -41.60
CA GLY A 422 -71.09 -35.69 -42.41
C GLY A 422 -70.69 -37.08 -41.88
N MET A 423 -71.64 -38.03 -41.89
CA MET A 423 -71.39 -39.41 -41.44
C MET A 423 -70.76 -40.27 -42.55
N PRO A 424 -69.85 -41.22 -42.22
CA PRO A 424 -69.28 -41.53 -40.90
C PRO A 424 -67.98 -40.77 -40.58
N LEU A 425 -67.37 -40.11 -41.57
CA LEU A 425 -66.02 -39.58 -41.48
C LEU A 425 -65.91 -38.38 -40.51
N GLY A 426 -66.92 -37.51 -40.46
CA GLY A 426 -66.96 -36.32 -39.61
C GLY A 426 -66.92 -36.65 -38.11
N LEU A 427 -67.67 -37.67 -37.69
CA LEU A 427 -67.68 -38.18 -36.30
C LEU A 427 -66.30 -38.70 -35.88
N CYS A 428 -65.66 -39.54 -36.70
CA CYS A 428 -64.32 -40.06 -36.42
C CYS A 428 -63.28 -38.94 -36.30
N ILE A 429 -63.34 -37.92 -37.15
CA ILE A 429 -62.41 -36.79 -37.10
C ILE A 429 -62.62 -35.97 -35.82
N THR A 430 -63.87 -35.67 -35.44
CA THR A 430 -64.17 -34.89 -34.23
C THR A 430 -63.81 -35.65 -32.95
N GLU A 431 -64.05 -36.95 -32.88
CA GLU A 431 -63.68 -37.78 -31.73
C GLU A 431 -62.16 -37.92 -31.61
N GLY A 432 -61.45 -38.10 -32.74
CA GLY A 432 -59.99 -38.14 -32.78
C GLY A 432 -59.35 -36.83 -32.30
N LEU A 433 -59.88 -35.68 -32.73
CA LEU A 433 -59.45 -34.35 -32.28
C LEU A 433 -59.71 -34.14 -30.79
N LEU A 434 -60.90 -34.48 -30.31
CA LEU A 434 -61.25 -34.36 -28.89
C LEU A 434 -60.35 -35.26 -28.03
N PHE A 435 -60.15 -36.51 -28.44
CA PHE A 435 -59.24 -37.43 -27.77
C PHE A 435 -57.82 -36.86 -27.72
N ALA A 436 -57.30 -36.36 -28.84
CA ALA A 436 -55.98 -35.76 -28.92
C ALA A 436 -55.84 -34.55 -27.97
N ILE A 437 -56.83 -33.66 -27.92
CA ILE A 437 -56.84 -32.49 -27.02
C ILE A 437 -56.88 -32.96 -25.55
N CYS A 438 -57.79 -33.87 -25.20
CA CYS A 438 -57.90 -34.39 -23.83
C CYS A 438 -56.65 -35.14 -23.40
N PHE A 439 -56.04 -35.92 -24.29
CA PHE A 439 -54.81 -36.67 -24.03
C PHE A 439 -53.63 -35.71 -23.86
N TYR A 440 -53.53 -34.70 -24.73
CA TYR A 440 -52.49 -33.68 -24.63
C TYR A 440 -52.60 -32.90 -23.31
N VAL A 441 -53.78 -32.40 -22.95
CA VAL A 441 -53.98 -31.56 -21.76
C VAL A 441 -53.83 -32.34 -20.45
N ASN A 442 -54.32 -33.59 -20.38
CA ASN A 442 -54.34 -34.35 -19.13
C ASN A 442 -53.11 -35.23 -18.93
N ILE A 443 -52.41 -35.63 -20.00
CA ILE A 443 -51.30 -36.59 -19.91
C ILE A 443 -49.98 -35.97 -20.38
N ILE A 444 -49.93 -35.43 -21.60
CA ILE A 444 -48.66 -34.91 -22.18
C ILE A 444 -48.20 -33.63 -21.48
N GLN A 445 -49.08 -32.64 -21.34
CA GLN A 445 -48.74 -31.33 -20.77
C GLN A 445 -48.26 -31.42 -19.30
N PRO A 446 -48.89 -32.21 -18.40
CA PRO A 446 -48.35 -32.40 -17.06
C PRO A 446 -46.99 -33.10 -17.08
N GLN A 447 -46.80 -34.12 -17.93
CA GLN A 447 -45.51 -34.80 -18.04
C GLN A 447 -44.39 -33.87 -18.50
N SER A 448 -44.64 -32.96 -19.46
CA SER A 448 -43.65 -31.98 -19.87
C SER A 448 -43.30 -30.99 -18.75
N GLN A 449 -44.29 -30.57 -17.94
CA GLN A 449 -44.06 -29.68 -16.78
C GLN A 449 -43.28 -30.38 -15.65
N TRP A 450 -43.54 -31.67 -15.39
CA TRP A 450 -42.75 -32.45 -14.42
C TRP A 450 -41.31 -32.61 -14.86
N LYS A 451 -41.08 -32.81 -16.16
CA LYS A 451 -39.73 -32.84 -16.73
C LYS A 451 -39.02 -31.51 -16.52
N GLU A 452 -39.69 -30.39 -16.80
CA GLU A 452 -39.15 -29.05 -16.60
C GLU A 452 -38.78 -28.78 -15.12
N VAL A 453 -39.63 -29.17 -14.16
CA VAL A 453 -39.29 -29.08 -12.73
C VAL A 453 -38.09 -29.95 -12.37
N GLY A 454 -38.00 -31.17 -12.88
CA GLY A 454 -36.86 -32.06 -12.66
C GLY A 454 -35.55 -31.48 -13.22
N ASP A 455 -35.61 -30.89 -14.42
CA ASP A 455 -34.46 -30.23 -15.05
C ASP A 455 -34.01 -29.02 -14.21
N LYS A 456 -34.95 -28.19 -13.73
CA LYS A 456 -34.67 -27.05 -12.83
C LYS A 456 -34.10 -27.45 -11.47
N GLN A 457 -34.60 -28.53 -10.87
CA GLN A 457 -34.03 -29.09 -9.64
C GLN A 457 -32.59 -29.59 -9.86
N SER A 458 -32.33 -30.23 -11.01
CA SER A 458 -30.97 -30.64 -11.39
C SER A 458 -30.02 -29.45 -11.55
N GLU A 459 -30.48 -28.36 -12.18
CA GLU A 459 -29.73 -27.09 -12.29
C GLU A 459 -29.42 -26.52 -10.90
N GLN A 460 -30.42 -26.48 -10.00
CA GLN A 460 -30.27 -25.99 -8.63
C GLN A 460 -29.23 -26.79 -7.83
N GLU A 461 -29.23 -28.12 -7.94
CA GLU A 461 -28.22 -28.97 -7.30
C GLU A 461 -26.82 -28.73 -7.85
N LYS A 462 -26.68 -28.61 -9.18
CA LYS A 462 -25.38 -28.34 -9.83
C LYS A 462 -24.84 -26.99 -9.38
N LEU A 463 -25.68 -25.96 -9.34
CA LEU A 463 -25.34 -24.64 -8.84
C LEU A 463 -24.89 -24.69 -7.37
N LEU A 464 -25.62 -25.41 -6.52
CA LEU A 464 -25.25 -25.56 -5.11
C LEU A 464 -23.89 -26.25 -4.93
N ARG A 465 -23.56 -27.23 -5.77
CA ARG A 465 -22.24 -27.88 -5.75
C ARG A 465 -21.12 -26.93 -6.16
N VAL A 466 -21.35 -26.08 -7.15
CA VAL A 466 -20.39 -25.02 -7.52
C VAL A 466 -20.24 -24.05 -6.35
N MET A 467 -21.36 -23.62 -5.76
CA MET A 467 -21.35 -22.68 -4.65
C MET A 467 -20.70 -23.19 -3.38
N LYS A 468 -20.82 -24.48 -3.05
CA LYS A 468 -20.13 -25.08 -1.90
C LYS A 468 -18.61 -25.18 -2.10
N LYS A 469 -18.14 -25.21 -3.35
CA LYS A 469 -16.70 -25.25 -3.64
C LYS A 469 -16.07 -23.86 -3.48
N ILE A 470 -16.84 -22.80 -3.78
CA ILE A 470 -16.43 -21.40 -3.63
C ILE A 470 -16.45 -21.07 -2.14
#